data_AF-A0A1G0N995-F1
#
_entry.id   AF-A0A1G0N995-F1
#
_cell.length_a   1.000
_cell.length_b   1.000
_cell.length_c   1.000
_cell.angle_alpha   90.00
_cell.angle_beta   90.00
_cell.angle_gamma   90.00
#
_symmetry.space_group_name_H-M   'P 1'
#
loop_
_entity.id
_entity.type
_entity.pdbx_description
1 polymer ?
#
loop_
_entity_poly.entity_id
_entity_poly.type
_entity_poly.pdbx_seq_one_letter_code
_entity_poly.pdbx_strand_id
1 'polypeptide(L)'
;MTLSKIVVTTWLALLPVAPAMAAFAPTQAELAALPAYCAARLGGYSQAYTSWNASMGGDFLHIHHYCFALNFMNRARGIASVKDRQSTLGAAMTNFNYVLKYTQPGFYLRSEILMNRGIALSMQHKDGAAMGDLLKAIEIDPKLPRAYATLADMYEKQKNRSKALETVTTGLRHNPDTKSLQRRYTELGGKLPYPAPAQADAEASPAQTNATPTPAATHPAESGTATAPGATPTTAPAVEPPAAPKIGSPKNPYCRFCPD
;
A
#
# COMPACT_ATOMS: atom_id res chain seq x y z
N MET A 1 -3.74 -70.01 -31.12
CA MET A 1 -3.43 -69.01 -30.08
C MET A 1 -3.04 -67.71 -30.77
N THR A 2 -3.96 -66.76 -30.86
CA THR A 2 -3.74 -65.45 -31.50
C THR A 2 -3.50 -64.39 -30.42
N LEU A 3 -2.28 -63.86 -30.33
CA LEU A 3 -1.93 -62.77 -29.42
C LEU A 3 -2.45 -61.45 -29.99
N SER A 4 -3.43 -60.85 -29.31
CA SER A 4 -3.91 -59.49 -29.59
C SER A 4 -2.96 -58.47 -28.94
N LYS A 5 -2.28 -57.64 -29.75
CA LYS A 5 -1.42 -56.56 -29.28
C LYS A 5 -2.28 -55.35 -28.93
N ILE A 6 -2.35 -55.00 -27.65
CA ILE A 6 -2.99 -53.77 -27.16
C ILE A 6 -2.05 -52.60 -27.44
N VAL A 7 -2.44 -51.70 -28.34
CA VAL A 7 -1.74 -50.44 -28.60
C VAL A 7 -2.30 -49.40 -27.61
N VAL A 8 -1.49 -49.01 -26.62
CA VAL A 8 -1.82 -47.94 -25.68
C VAL A 8 -1.34 -46.62 -26.28
N THR A 9 -2.27 -45.85 -26.86
CA THR A 9 -2.00 -44.48 -27.31
C THR A 9 -2.16 -43.52 -26.14
N THR A 10 -1.05 -43.03 -25.61
CA THR A 10 -1.03 -41.97 -24.60
C THR A 10 -1.37 -40.63 -25.25
N TRP A 11 -2.61 -40.19 -25.06
CA TRP A 11 -3.01 -38.82 -25.40
C TRP A 11 -2.41 -37.86 -24.38
N LEU A 12 -1.36 -37.14 -24.80
CA LEU A 12 -0.81 -36.02 -24.03
C LEU A 12 -1.81 -34.86 -24.11
N ALA A 13 -2.66 -34.71 -23.09
CA ALA A 13 -3.56 -33.58 -22.96
C ALA A 13 -2.75 -32.31 -22.69
N LEU A 14 -2.62 -31.45 -23.71
CA LEU A 14 -2.14 -30.08 -23.57
C LEU A 14 -3.19 -29.30 -22.75
N LEU A 15 -2.94 -29.15 -21.46
CA LEU A 15 -3.74 -28.27 -20.60
C LEU A 15 -3.53 -26.81 -21.06
N PRO A 16 -4.60 -26.04 -21.30
CA PRO A 16 -4.47 -24.65 -21.66
C PRO A 16 -3.87 -23.87 -20.48
N VAL A 17 -2.70 -23.27 -20.70
CA VAL A 17 -2.12 -22.31 -19.78
C VAL A 17 -2.95 -21.03 -19.88
N ALA A 18 -3.88 -20.83 -18.95
CA ALA A 18 -4.62 -19.58 -18.88
C ALA A 18 -3.61 -18.43 -18.70
N PRO A 19 -3.71 -17.33 -19.49
CA PRO A 19 -2.84 -16.19 -19.29
C PRO A 19 -3.03 -15.66 -17.87
N ALA A 20 -1.92 -15.43 -17.16
CA ALA A 20 -1.90 -14.91 -15.80
C ALA A 20 -2.32 -13.42 -15.79
N MET A 21 -3.61 -13.15 -16.03
CA MET A 21 -4.21 -11.87 -15.67
C MET A 21 -4.16 -11.78 -14.14
N ALA A 22 -3.50 -10.75 -13.61
CA ALA A 22 -3.46 -10.56 -12.17
C ALA A 22 -4.90 -10.51 -11.62
N ALA A 23 -5.26 -11.47 -10.76
CA ALA A 23 -6.59 -11.58 -10.20
C ALA A 23 -7.01 -10.25 -9.57
N PHE A 24 -8.15 -9.67 -9.92
CA PHE A 24 -8.46 -8.31 -9.47
C PHE A 24 -8.49 -8.16 -7.92
N ALA A 25 -9.10 -9.13 -7.23
CA ALA A 25 -9.19 -9.13 -5.78
C ALA A 25 -7.85 -9.54 -5.11
N PRO A 26 -7.49 -8.95 -3.97
CA PRO A 26 -6.43 -9.46 -3.11
C PRO A 26 -6.77 -10.85 -2.57
N THR A 27 -5.76 -11.71 -2.45
CA THR A 27 -5.83 -12.93 -1.63
C THR A 27 -5.86 -12.57 -0.14
N GLN A 28 -6.21 -13.52 0.73
CA GLN A 28 -6.20 -13.29 2.18
C GLN A 28 -4.80 -12.92 2.70
N ALA A 29 -3.75 -13.57 2.18
CA ALA A 29 -2.36 -13.26 2.55
C ALA A 29 -1.96 -11.85 2.09
N GLU A 30 -2.39 -11.43 0.90
CA GLU A 30 -2.15 -10.07 0.42
C GLU A 30 -2.91 -9.04 1.24
N LEU A 31 -4.17 -9.32 1.59
CA LEU A 31 -4.98 -8.43 2.42
C LEU A 31 -4.37 -8.23 3.81
N ALA A 32 -3.80 -9.30 4.39
CA ALA A 32 -3.09 -9.24 5.67
C ALA A 32 -1.80 -8.40 5.62
N ALA A 33 -1.21 -8.22 4.43
CA ALA A 33 -0.04 -7.37 4.22
C ALA A 33 -0.38 -5.90 3.92
N LEU A 34 -1.67 -5.56 3.79
CA LEU A 34 -2.14 -4.20 3.60
C LEU A 34 -2.44 -3.52 4.96
N PRO A 35 -2.55 -2.18 4.99
CA PRO A 35 -3.01 -1.47 6.18
C PRO A 35 -4.35 -1.99 6.69
N ALA A 36 -4.57 -1.95 8.00
CA ALA A 36 -5.75 -2.55 8.65
C ALA A 36 -7.10 -2.03 8.10
N TYR A 37 -7.16 -0.77 7.66
CA TYR A 37 -8.35 -0.21 7.03
C TYR A 37 -8.71 -0.91 5.71
N CYS A 38 -7.76 -1.56 5.03
CA CYS A 38 -8.03 -2.32 3.81
C CYS A 38 -8.79 -3.61 4.10
N ALA A 39 -8.41 -4.34 5.15
CA ALA A 39 -9.16 -5.51 5.60
C ALA A 39 -10.59 -5.10 6.00
N ALA A 40 -10.74 -4.00 6.74
CA ALA A 40 -12.04 -3.48 7.11
C ALA A 40 -12.89 -3.07 5.89
N ARG A 41 -12.28 -2.42 4.89
CA ARG A 41 -12.99 -1.92 3.70
C ARG A 41 -13.37 -3.03 2.72
N LEU A 42 -12.51 -4.04 2.56
CA LEU A 42 -12.68 -5.11 1.56
C LEU A 42 -13.33 -6.38 2.14
N GLY A 43 -13.34 -6.54 3.47
CA GLY A 43 -13.86 -7.71 4.17
C GLY A 43 -15.37 -7.70 4.43
N GLY A 44 -16.12 -6.72 3.90
CA GLY A 44 -17.56 -6.59 4.12
C GLY A 44 -17.93 -5.85 5.41
N TYR A 45 -19.24 -5.75 5.67
CA TYR A 45 -19.75 -5.01 6.82
C TYR A 45 -19.40 -5.70 8.14
N SER A 46 -18.71 -5.00 9.02
CA SER A 46 -18.20 -5.49 10.30
C SER A 46 -18.06 -4.33 11.30
N GLN A 47 -17.77 -4.66 12.57
CA GLN A 47 -17.43 -3.63 13.56
C GLN A 47 -16.20 -2.81 13.12
N ALA A 48 -15.18 -3.47 12.57
CA ALA A 48 -14.00 -2.79 12.03
C ALA A 48 -14.36 -1.86 10.87
N TYR A 49 -15.21 -2.30 9.93
CA TYR A 49 -15.73 -1.44 8.85
C TYR A 49 -16.39 -0.19 9.44
N THR A 50 -17.26 -0.37 10.42
CA THR A 50 -18.02 0.73 11.05
C THR A 50 -17.09 1.74 11.72
N SER A 51 -16.09 1.25 12.49
CA SER A 51 -15.11 2.09 13.15
C SER A 51 -14.25 2.89 12.17
N TRP A 52 -13.77 2.27 11.10
CA TRP A 52 -12.99 2.97 10.08
C TRP A 52 -13.84 3.94 9.24
N ASN A 53 -15.10 3.60 8.95
CA ASN A 53 -16.01 4.51 8.29
C ASN A 53 -16.29 5.75 9.16
N ALA A 54 -16.45 5.56 10.47
CA ALA A 54 -16.62 6.67 11.40
C ALA A 54 -15.37 7.56 11.50
N SER A 55 -14.17 6.98 11.46
CA SER A 55 -12.92 7.75 11.58
C SER A 55 -12.51 8.48 10.29
N MET A 56 -12.75 7.86 9.13
CA MET A 56 -12.38 8.44 7.82
C MET A 56 -13.51 9.24 7.17
N GLY A 57 -14.74 9.13 7.67
CA GLY A 57 -15.92 9.76 7.08
C GLY A 57 -16.22 9.25 5.67
N GLY A 58 -16.85 10.11 4.86
CA GLY A 58 -17.30 9.76 3.50
C GLY A 58 -16.17 9.30 2.57
N ASP A 59 -14.94 9.76 2.80
CA ASP A 59 -13.77 9.36 2.01
C ASP A 59 -13.45 7.86 2.15
N PHE A 60 -13.92 7.20 3.24
CA PHE A 60 -13.76 5.75 3.43
C PHE A 60 -14.30 4.94 2.25
N LEU A 61 -15.37 5.45 1.59
CA LEU A 61 -15.94 4.84 0.40
C LEU A 61 -14.88 4.61 -0.67
N HIS A 62 -13.98 5.55 -0.88
CA HIS A 62 -12.99 5.53 -1.95
C HIS A 62 -11.72 4.72 -1.61
N ILE A 63 -11.56 4.31 -0.35
CA ILE A 63 -10.35 3.63 0.14
C ILE A 63 -10.15 2.24 -0.46
N HIS A 64 -11.21 1.59 -0.96
CA HIS A 64 -11.04 0.32 -1.67
C HIS A 64 -10.13 0.47 -2.90
N HIS A 65 -10.19 1.61 -3.61
CA HIS A 65 -9.25 1.90 -4.69
C HIS A 65 -7.83 2.07 -4.16
N TYR A 66 -7.62 2.78 -3.06
CA TYR A 66 -6.27 2.87 -2.48
C TYR A 66 -5.71 1.48 -2.10
N CYS A 67 -6.53 0.63 -1.51
CA CYS A 67 -6.16 -0.74 -1.15
C CYS A 67 -5.81 -1.59 -2.38
N PHE A 68 -6.59 -1.49 -3.46
CA PHE A 68 -6.27 -2.16 -4.72
C PHE A 68 -4.98 -1.61 -5.34
N ALA A 69 -4.76 -0.29 -5.28
CA ALA A 69 -3.53 0.32 -5.78
C ALA A 69 -2.29 -0.21 -5.06
N LEU A 70 -2.34 -0.27 -3.72
CA LEU A 70 -1.29 -0.86 -2.90
C LEU A 70 -1.04 -2.33 -3.25
N ASN A 71 -2.11 -3.12 -3.41
CA ASN A 71 -2.01 -4.53 -3.76
C ASN A 71 -1.35 -4.74 -5.12
N PHE A 72 -1.81 -4.03 -6.16
CA PHE A 72 -1.21 -4.11 -7.50
C PHE A 72 0.25 -3.64 -7.49
N MET A 73 0.57 -2.56 -6.76
CA MET A 73 1.95 -2.12 -6.59
C MET A 73 2.81 -3.19 -5.92
N ASN A 74 2.30 -3.89 -4.90
CA ASN A 74 3.01 -4.97 -4.23
C ASN A 74 3.27 -6.15 -5.19
N ARG A 75 2.26 -6.60 -5.92
CA ARG A 75 2.39 -7.67 -6.93
C ARG A 75 3.43 -7.31 -7.99
N ALA A 76 3.40 -6.08 -8.49
CA ALA A 76 4.32 -5.60 -9.52
C ALA A 76 5.81 -5.69 -9.10
N ARG A 77 6.13 -5.73 -7.80
CA ARG A 77 7.51 -5.93 -7.33
C ARG A 77 8.02 -7.36 -7.54
N GLY A 78 7.13 -8.35 -7.58
CA GLY A 78 7.48 -9.77 -7.76
C GLY A 78 7.39 -10.26 -9.20
N ILE A 79 6.91 -9.44 -10.14
CA ILE A 79 6.73 -9.85 -11.53
C ILE A 79 8.02 -9.61 -12.33
N ALA A 80 8.58 -10.69 -12.89
CA ALA A 80 9.77 -10.62 -13.73
C ALA A 80 9.47 -10.11 -15.16
N SER A 81 8.32 -10.51 -15.73
CA SER A 81 7.88 -10.07 -17.05
C SER A 81 7.67 -8.54 -17.06
N VAL A 82 8.45 -7.82 -17.87
CA VAL A 82 8.33 -6.36 -17.98
C VAL A 82 6.93 -5.95 -18.43
N LYS A 83 6.36 -6.67 -19.40
CA LYS A 83 5.00 -6.42 -19.91
C LYS A 83 3.96 -6.56 -18.80
N ASP A 84 3.99 -7.66 -18.07
CA ASP A 84 2.99 -7.95 -17.03
C ASP A 84 3.17 -7.03 -15.82
N ARG A 85 4.42 -6.68 -15.51
CA ARG A 85 4.74 -5.66 -14.50
C ARG A 85 4.18 -4.30 -14.88
N GLN A 86 4.34 -3.86 -16.13
CA GLN A 86 3.78 -2.59 -16.60
C GLN A 86 2.25 -2.60 -16.62
N SER A 87 1.64 -3.70 -17.05
CA SER A 87 0.18 -3.89 -16.99
C SER A 87 -0.33 -3.78 -15.54
N THR A 88 0.32 -4.48 -14.61
CA THR A 88 -0.02 -4.47 -13.18
C THR A 88 0.16 -3.08 -12.56
N LEU A 89 1.24 -2.37 -12.89
CA LEU A 89 1.42 -0.97 -12.49
C LEU A 89 0.36 -0.06 -13.10
N GLY A 90 -0.09 -0.32 -14.32
CA GLY A 90 -1.22 0.37 -14.94
C GLY A 90 -2.50 0.23 -14.11
N ALA A 91 -2.82 -0.98 -13.64
CA ALA A 91 -3.94 -1.21 -12.73
C ALA A 91 -3.78 -0.45 -11.40
N ALA A 92 -2.57 -0.40 -10.83
CA ALA A 92 -2.29 0.42 -9.65
C ALA A 92 -2.57 1.91 -9.91
N MET A 93 -2.12 2.44 -11.05
CA MET A 93 -2.30 3.85 -11.42
C MET A 93 -3.77 4.25 -11.61
N THR A 94 -4.58 3.40 -12.24
CA THR A 94 -6.03 3.63 -12.35
C THR A 94 -6.66 3.84 -10.98
N ASN A 95 -6.27 3.00 -10.01
CA ASN A 95 -6.81 3.05 -8.66
C ASN A 95 -6.27 4.25 -7.86
N PHE A 96 -4.97 4.58 -7.97
CA PHE A 96 -4.41 5.79 -7.34
C PHE A 96 -5.08 7.06 -7.86
N ASN A 97 -5.29 7.15 -9.17
CA ASN A 97 -5.94 8.31 -9.79
C ASN A 97 -7.39 8.45 -9.35
N TYR A 98 -8.11 7.33 -9.22
CA TYR A 98 -9.47 7.35 -8.69
C TYR A 98 -9.49 7.91 -7.27
N VAL A 99 -8.71 7.35 -6.34
CA VAL A 99 -8.81 7.77 -4.93
C VAL A 99 -8.41 9.23 -4.78
N LEU A 100 -7.39 9.72 -5.48
CA LEU A 100 -6.98 11.13 -5.42
C LEU A 100 -7.99 12.10 -6.05
N LYS A 101 -8.81 11.62 -6.99
CA LYS A 101 -9.86 12.40 -7.66
C LYS A 101 -11.08 12.59 -6.78
N TYR A 102 -11.46 11.54 -6.04
CA TYR A 102 -12.73 11.52 -5.31
C TYR A 102 -12.62 11.74 -3.81
N THR A 103 -11.42 11.60 -3.22
CA THR A 103 -11.23 12.04 -1.83
C THR A 103 -11.03 13.54 -1.73
N GLN A 104 -11.38 14.10 -0.57
CA GLN A 104 -11.20 15.52 -0.30
C GLN A 104 -9.71 15.93 -0.37
N PRO A 105 -9.39 17.18 -0.79
CA PRO A 105 -8.01 17.67 -0.77
C PRO A 105 -7.35 17.63 0.62
N GLY A 106 -8.13 17.79 1.68
CA GLY A 106 -7.67 17.69 3.08
C GLY A 106 -7.71 16.27 3.65
N PHE A 107 -7.99 15.24 2.84
CA PHE A 107 -8.05 13.87 3.32
C PHE A 107 -6.68 13.44 3.87
N TYR A 108 -6.65 12.94 5.10
CA TYR A 108 -5.41 12.77 5.85
C TYR A 108 -4.44 11.72 5.25
N LEU A 109 -4.92 10.77 4.44
CA LEU A 109 -4.03 9.83 3.70
C LEU A 109 -3.49 10.42 2.39
N ARG A 110 -3.81 11.67 2.03
CA ARG A 110 -3.43 12.22 0.72
C ARG A 110 -1.92 12.23 0.50
N SER A 111 -1.12 12.60 1.51
CA SER A 111 0.33 12.56 1.44
C SER A 111 0.85 11.13 1.20
N GLU A 112 0.31 10.15 1.91
CA GLU A 112 0.67 8.74 1.76
C GLU A 112 0.27 8.16 0.39
N ILE A 113 -0.92 8.51 -0.10
CA ILE A 113 -1.41 8.12 -1.42
C ILE A 113 -0.51 8.70 -2.52
N LEU A 114 -0.18 10.00 -2.44
CA LEU A 114 0.75 10.65 -3.37
C LEU A 114 2.13 10.00 -3.33
N MET A 115 2.68 9.75 -2.15
CA MET A 115 3.96 9.04 -1.99
C MET A 115 3.93 7.67 -2.68
N ASN A 116 2.90 6.85 -2.42
CA ASN A 116 2.82 5.53 -3.01
C ASN A 116 2.55 5.57 -4.53
N ARG A 117 1.79 6.57 -5.03
CA ARG A 117 1.64 6.81 -6.47
C ARG A 117 2.96 7.21 -7.11
N GLY A 118 3.74 8.09 -6.47
CA GLY A 118 5.07 8.49 -6.90
C GLY A 118 6.04 7.31 -6.99
N ILE A 119 6.01 6.40 -6.01
CA ILE A 119 6.79 5.15 -6.04
C ILE A 119 6.35 4.23 -7.20
N ALA A 120 5.04 4.08 -7.43
CA ALA A 120 4.55 3.29 -8.56
C ALA A 120 4.94 3.92 -9.90
N LEU A 121 4.90 5.25 -10.04
CA LEU A 121 5.35 5.98 -11.22
C LEU A 121 6.85 5.82 -11.48
N SER A 122 7.69 5.80 -10.43
CA SER A 122 9.13 5.56 -10.58
C SER A 122 9.40 4.13 -11.07
N MET A 123 8.62 3.14 -10.60
CA MET A 123 8.64 1.77 -11.13
C MET A 123 8.22 1.68 -12.60
N GLN A 124 7.39 2.61 -13.08
CA GLN A 124 7.02 2.79 -14.49
C GLN A 124 8.03 3.63 -15.31
N HIS A 125 9.13 4.07 -14.71
CA HIS A 125 10.12 4.98 -15.32
C HIS A 125 9.53 6.35 -15.73
N LYS A 126 8.42 6.76 -15.10
CA LYS A 126 7.80 8.08 -15.29
C LYS A 126 8.40 9.09 -14.31
N ASP A 127 9.69 9.33 -14.46
CA ASP A 127 10.52 9.99 -13.44
C ASP A 127 10.01 11.40 -13.07
N GLY A 128 9.62 12.22 -14.06
CA GLY A 128 9.09 13.58 -13.77
C GLY A 128 7.80 13.58 -12.95
N ALA A 129 6.83 12.72 -13.31
CA ALA A 129 5.57 12.60 -12.57
C ALA A 129 5.78 12.02 -11.17
N ALA A 130 6.66 11.03 -11.05
CA ALA A 130 7.03 10.45 -9.76
C ALA A 130 7.63 11.50 -8.81
N MET A 131 8.57 12.31 -9.30
CA MET A 131 9.17 13.38 -8.48
C MET A 131 8.13 14.41 -8.05
N GLY A 132 7.22 14.81 -8.93
CA GLY A 132 6.14 15.75 -8.60
C GLY A 132 5.27 15.25 -7.46
N ASP A 133 4.84 13.98 -7.51
CA ASP A 133 4.05 13.36 -6.45
C ASP A 133 4.80 13.24 -5.12
N LEU A 134 6.07 12.83 -5.17
CA LEU A 134 6.88 12.67 -3.96
C LEU A 134 7.17 14.01 -3.28
N LEU A 135 7.46 15.05 -4.07
CA LEU A 135 7.64 16.40 -3.56
C LEU A 135 6.36 16.93 -2.93
N LYS A 136 5.20 16.72 -3.57
CA LYS A 136 3.92 17.14 -3.00
C LYS A 136 3.56 16.36 -1.74
N ALA A 137 3.89 15.07 -1.68
CA ALA A 137 3.71 14.27 -0.47
C ALA A 137 4.54 14.83 0.71
N ILE A 138 5.80 15.19 0.46
CA ILE A 138 6.70 15.78 1.47
C ILE A 138 6.22 17.17 1.92
N GLU A 139 5.68 17.98 1.00
CA GLU A 139 5.11 19.29 1.32
C GLU A 139 3.92 19.17 2.29
N ILE A 140 3.07 18.15 2.10
CA ILE A 140 1.91 17.89 2.96
C ILE A 140 2.34 17.26 4.29
N ASP A 141 3.23 16.27 4.23
CA ASP A 141 3.73 15.57 5.41
C ASP A 141 5.24 15.29 5.28
N PRO A 142 6.09 16.04 5.99
CA PRO A 142 7.53 15.83 5.98
C PRO A 142 7.96 14.60 6.78
N LYS A 143 7.05 13.87 7.45
CA LYS A 143 7.34 12.64 8.20
C LYS A 143 7.23 11.36 7.35
N LEU A 144 7.44 11.49 6.04
CA LEU A 144 7.38 10.40 5.07
C LEU A 144 8.79 9.97 4.61
N PRO A 145 9.52 9.15 5.38
CA PRO A 145 10.90 8.82 5.06
C PRO A 145 11.06 8.07 3.72
N ARG A 146 10.05 7.29 3.32
CA ARG A 146 10.03 6.59 2.03
C ARG A 146 9.99 7.56 0.85
N ALA A 147 9.38 8.74 1.00
CA ALA A 147 9.36 9.76 -0.04
C ALA A 147 10.77 10.34 -0.28
N TYR A 148 11.47 10.70 0.80
CA TYR A 148 12.86 11.18 0.73
C TYR A 148 13.82 10.14 0.15
N ALA A 149 13.73 8.89 0.62
CA ALA A 149 14.57 7.81 0.10
C ALA A 149 14.35 7.62 -1.41
N THR A 150 13.09 7.55 -1.84
CA THR A 150 12.76 7.37 -3.26
C THR A 150 13.25 8.55 -4.11
N LEU A 151 13.06 9.80 -3.66
CA LEU A 151 13.58 10.98 -4.37
C LEU A 151 15.11 10.97 -4.45
N ALA A 152 15.80 10.58 -3.38
CA ALA A 152 17.25 10.50 -3.37
C ALA A 152 17.78 9.42 -4.33
N ASP A 153 17.11 8.26 -4.41
CA ASP A 153 17.39 7.22 -5.40
C ASP A 153 17.24 7.75 -6.83
N MET A 154 16.20 8.54 -7.07
CA MET A 154 15.96 9.15 -8.38
C MET A 154 17.01 10.20 -8.74
N TYR A 155 17.42 11.04 -7.78
CA TYR A 155 18.51 12.00 -8.00
C TYR A 155 19.86 11.30 -8.24
N GLU A 156 20.15 10.21 -7.52
CA GLU A 156 21.36 9.42 -7.78
C GLU A 156 21.34 8.78 -9.17
N LYS A 157 20.21 8.23 -9.61
CA LYS A 157 20.04 7.71 -10.98
C LYS A 157 20.29 8.78 -12.04
N GLN A 158 19.99 10.04 -11.73
CA GLN A 158 20.29 11.21 -12.57
C GLN A 158 21.74 11.72 -12.41
N LYS A 159 22.60 10.98 -11.70
CA LYS A 159 23.98 11.36 -11.34
C LYS A 159 24.08 12.65 -10.51
N ASN A 160 22.97 13.10 -9.93
CA ASN A 160 22.92 14.27 -9.05
C ASN A 160 23.07 13.85 -7.58
N ARG A 161 24.27 13.37 -7.24
CA ARG A 161 24.59 12.86 -5.90
C ARG A 161 24.50 13.94 -4.83
N SER A 162 24.84 15.18 -5.16
CA SER A 162 24.72 16.32 -4.24
C SER A 162 23.26 16.52 -3.79
N LYS A 163 22.33 16.57 -4.75
CA LYS A 163 20.90 16.74 -4.45
C LYS A 163 20.29 15.51 -3.77
N ALA A 164 20.79 14.32 -4.08
CA ALA A 164 20.40 13.11 -3.33
C ALA A 164 20.81 13.22 -1.85
N LEU A 165 22.05 13.63 -1.56
CA LEU A 165 22.53 13.81 -0.19
C LEU A 165 21.73 14.89 0.55
N GLU A 166 21.46 16.03 -0.10
CA GLU A 166 20.62 17.09 0.43
C GLU A 166 19.22 16.58 0.77
N THR A 167 18.60 15.82 -0.14
CA THR A 167 17.26 15.25 0.06
C THR A 167 17.21 14.34 1.29
N VAL A 168 18.19 13.45 1.45
CA VAL A 168 18.26 12.54 2.61
C VAL A 168 18.61 13.30 3.89
N THR A 169 19.45 14.33 3.81
CA THR A 169 19.77 15.22 4.93
C THR A 169 18.48 15.84 5.46
N THR A 170 17.67 16.46 4.60
CA THR A 170 16.36 17.01 4.98
C THR A 170 15.43 15.92 5.53
N GLY A 171 15.38 14.76 4.88
CA GLY A 171 14.59 13.62 5.35
C GLY A 171 14.95 13.19 6.78
N LEU A 172 16.24 13.13 7.12
CA LEU A 172 16.72 12.80 8.46
C LEU A 172 16.38 13.88 9.49
N ARG A 173 16.41 15.17 9.10
CA ARG A 173 16.00 16.24 10.01
C ARG A 173 14.54 16.08 10.45
N HIS A 174 13.65 15.61 9.58
CA HIS A 174 12.25 15.36 9.92
C HIS A 174 11.98 13.95 10.48
N ASN A 175 12.90 13.00 10.25
CA ASN A 175 12.73 11.59 10.58
C ASN A 175 14.04 11.00 11.18
N PRO A 176 14.52 11.53 12.31
CA PRO A 176 15.90 11.33 12.79
C PRO A 176 16.27 9.87 13.05
N ASP A 177 15.32 9.05 13.49
CA ASP A 177 15.55 7.65 13.86
C ASP A 177 15.35 6.66 12.71
N THR A 178 15.16 7.16 11.48
CA THR A 178 14.89 6.29 10.33
C THR A 178 16.16 5.64 9.80
N LYS A 179 16.39 4.38 10.19
CA LYS A 179 17.56 3.57 9.78
C LYS A 179 17.83 3.56 8.27
N SER A 180 16.79 3.48 7.44
CA SER A 180 16.96 3.48 5.97
C SER A 180 17.50 4.81 5.45
N LEU A 181 17.07 5.95 6.02
CA LEU A 181 17.59 7.27 5.68
C LEU A 181 19.02 7.46 6.22
N GLN A 182 19.30 6.97 7.43
CA GLN A 182 20.64 7.01 8.02
C GLN A 182 21.65 6.23 7.16
N ARG A 183 21.28 5.01 6.73
CA ARG A 183 22.07 4.20 5.79
C ARG A 183 22.31 4.97 4.49
N ARG A 184 21.24 5.49 3.89
CA ARG A 184 21.31 6.21 2.62
C ARG A 184 22.16 7.49 2.71
N TYR A 185 22.09 8.20 3.83
CA TYR A 185 22.90 9.41 4.08
C TYR A 185 24.39 9.08 4.04
N THR A 186 24.81 8.04 4.77
CA THR A 186 26.19 7.57 4.78
C THR A 186 26.64 7.06 3.42
N GLU A 187 25.79 6.26 2.74
CA GLU A 187 26.06 5.78 1.38
C GLU A 187 26.27 6.90 0.37
N LEU A 188 25.63 8.06 0.57
CA LEU A 188 25.76 9.24 -0.29
C LEU A 188 26.94 10.15 0.10
N GLY A 189 27.67 9.84 1.18
CA GLY A 189 28.85 10.59 1.64
C GLY A 189 28.60 11.54 2.81
N GLY A 190 27.45 11.45 3.46
CA GLY A 190 27.16 12.15 4.71
C GLY A 190 28.07 11.72 5.85
N LYS A 191 28.38 12.63 6.78
CA LYS A 191 29.27 12.40 7.93
C LYS A 191 28.49 12.44 9.24
N LEU A 192 28.96 11.68 10.23
CA LEU A 192 28.43 11.70 11.60
C LEU A 192 28.93 12.94 12.37
N PRO A 193 28.17 13.43 13.37
CA PRO A 193 26.84 12.95 13.79
C PRO A 193 25.76 13.22 12.72
N TYR A 194 24.63 12.51 12.78
CA TYR A 194 23.52 12.75 11.85
C TYR A 194 23.01 14.20 11.97
N PRO A 195 22.39 14.74 10.90
CA PRO A 195 21.81 16.08 10.93
C PRO A 195 20.87 16.26 12.11
N ALA A 196 21.03 17.36 12.84
CA ALA A 196 20.15 17.68 13.97
C ALA A 196 18.69 17.74 13.49
N PRO A 197 17.73 17.22 14.27
CA PRO A 197 16.32 17.30 13.93
C PRO A 197 15.94 18.74 13.57
N ALA A 198 15.05 18.90 12.59
CA ALA A 198 14.43 20.19 12.34
C ALA A 198 13.82 20.64 13.68
N GLN A 199 14.19 21.84 14.14
CA GLN A 199 13.53 22.44 15.29
C GLN A 199 12.04 22.39 14.98
N ALA A 200 11.25 21.95 15.96
CA ALA A 200 9.82 21.96 15.81
C ALA A 200 9.41 23.44 15.72
N ASP A 201 9.35 23.98 14.51
CA ASP A 201 8.53 25.14 14.24
C ASP A 201 7.16 24.78 14.81
N ALA A 202 6.73 25.61 15.76
CA ALA A 202 5.61 25.39 16.65
C ALA A 202 4.47 24.68 15.93
N GLU A 203 3.99 23.62 16.58
CA GLU A 203 2.79 22.85 16.26
C GLU A 203 1.86 23.58 15.28
N ALA A 204 1.85 23.14 14.03
CA ALA A 204 0.65 23.29 13.23
C ALA A 204 -0.44 22.49 13.97
N SER A 205 -1.23 23.28 14.70
CA SER A 205 -2.39 23.01 15.55
C SER A 205 -3.04 21.63 15.35
N PRO A 206 -3.48 20.97 16.44
CA PRO A 206 -4.28 19.76 16.33
C PRO A 206 -5.44 20.03 15.40
N ALA A 207 -5.67 19.08 14.48
CA ALA A 207 -6.85 19.06 13.62
C ALA A 207 -8.05 19.42 14.49
N GLN A 208 -8.71 20.53 14.14
CA GLN A 208 -9.80 21.07 14.92
C GLN A 208 -10.89 20.01 15.08
N THR A 209 -10.94 19.43 16.27
CA THR A 209 -12.13 18.79 16.82
C THR A 209 -13.16 19.89 17.04
N ASN A 210 -13.96 20.19 16.04
CA ASN A 210 -15.25 20.86 16.18
C ASN A 210 -16.08 20.62 14.92
N ALA A 211 -16.78 19.49 14.90
CA ALA A 211 -17.95 19.31 14.06
C ALA A 211 -19.06 18.77 14.96
N THR A 212 -19.87 19.70 15.45
CA THR A 212 -21.21 19.43 15.95
C THR A 212 -21.99 18.69 14.84
N PRO A 213 -22.59 17.53 15.12
CA PRO A 213 -23.30 16.77 14.10
C PRO A 213 -24.58 17.52 13.71
N THR A 214 -24.65 17.97 12.45
CA THR A 214 -25.92 18.35 11.84
C THR A 214 -26.60 17.07 11.33
N PRO A 215 -27.90 16.82 11.60
CA PRO A 215 -28.53 15.55 11.29
C PRO A 215 -28.63 15.27 9.80
N ALA A 216 -28.49 13.98 9.50
CA ALA A 216 -28.57 13.36 8.18
C ALA A 216 -29.85 13.70 7.40
N ALA A 217 -29.68 13.90 6.09
CA ALA A 217 -30.77 13.77 5.13
C ALA A 217 -31.04 12.27 4.89
N THR A 218 -32.28 11.91 5.17
CA THR A 218 -32.92 10.60 5.04
C THR A 218 -33.07 10.17 3.58
N HIS A 219 -32.77 8.90 3.30
CA HIS A 219 -33.42 8.14 2.23
C HIS A 219 -33.95 6.82 2.79
N PRO A 220 -35.09 6.31 2.30
CA PRO A 220 -35.95 5.39 3.03
C PRO A 220 -35.48 3.94 2.93
N ALA A 221 -35.64 3.23 4.05
CA ALA A 221 -35.52 1.79 4.15
C ALA A 221 -36.78 1.10 3.62
N GLU A 222 -36.60 0.05 2.81
CA GLU A 222 -37.63 -0.96 2.59
C GLU A 222 -37.49 -2.07 3.63
N SER A 223 -38.65 -2.44 4.17
CA SER A 223 -38.90 -3.40 5.22
C SER A 223 -38.88 -4.85 4.72
N GLY A 224 -38.23 -5.73 5.48
CA GLY A 224 -38.40 -7.18 5.38
C GLY A 224 -38.26 -7.81 6.76
N THR A 225 -39.38 -8.13 7.39
CA THR A 225 -39.49 -8.83 8.67
C THR A 225 -39.26 -10.33 8.51
N ALA A 226 -38.46 -10.95 9.39
CA ALA A 226 -38.63 -12.34 9.79
C ALA A 226 -37.99 -12.60 11.17
N THR A 227 -38.79 -13.17 12.06
CA THR A 227 -38.54 -13.43 13.48
C THR A 227 -37.79 -14.76 13.69
N ALA A 228 -36.93 -14.82 14.72
CA ALA A 228 -36.12 -15.96 15.16
C ALA A 228 -36.95 -17.04 15.92
N PRO A 229 -36.36 -18.19 16.37
CA PRO A 229 -35.57 -18.17 17.62
C PRO A 229 -34.43 -19.22 17.76
N GLY A 230 -33.49 -18.92 18.67
CA GLY A 230 -32.84 -19.89 19.58
C GLY A 230 -31.42 -20.37 19.25
N ALA A 231 -30.40 -19.78 19.88
CA ALA A 231 -29.05 -20.34 19.96
C ALA A 231 -28.55 -20.37 21.42
N THR A 232 -28.15 -21.54 21.90
CA THR A 232 -27.34 -21.73 23.10
C THR A 232 -25.85 -21.64 22.73
N PRO A 233 -24.97 -21.10 23.60
CA PRO A 233 -23.56 -20.93 23.29
C PRO A 233 -22.75 -22.18 23.66
N THR A 234 -21.99 -22.71 22.69
CA THR A 234 -20.92 -23.69 22.95
C THR A 234 -19.57 -23.01 22.78
N THR A 235 -18.79 -22.95 23.85
CA THR A 235 -17.40 -22.48 23.90
C THR A 235 -16.46 -23.46 23.20
N ALA A 236 -15.67 -22.97 22.24
CA ALA A 236 -14.54 -23.69 21.65
C ALA A 236 -13.20 -23.09 22.14
N PRO A 237 -12.15 -23.91 22.37
CA PRO A 237 -10.90 -23.45 22.96
C PRO A 237 -10.01 -22.70 21.96
N ALA A 238 -9.24 -21.74 22.49
CA ALA A 238 -8.28 -20.92 21.76
C ALA A 238 -7.14 -21.77 21.17
N VAL A 239 -6.92 -21.66 19.87
CA VAL A 239 -5.73 -22.18 19.19
C VAL A 239 -4.78 -21.01 18.94
N GLU A 240 -3.54 -21.14 19.41
CA GLU A 240 -2.48 -20.15 19.22
C GLU A 240 -2.12 -20.01 17.73
N PRO A 241 -2.01 -18.78 17.18
CA PRO A 241 -1.75 -18.59 15.77
C PRO A 241 -0.32 -19.03 15.41
N PRO A 242 -0.12 -19.70 14.26
CA PRO A 242 1.21 -20.13 13.82
C PRO A 242 2.11 -18.94 13.53
N ALA A 243 3.41 -19.11 13.79
CA ALA A 243 4.45 -18.12 13.54
C ALA A 243 4.39 -17.57 12.11
N ALA A 244 4.43 -16.25 11.98
CA ALA A 244 4.35 -15.55 10.70
C ALA A 244 5.48 -15.96 9.75
N PRO A 245 5.20 -16.19 8.46
CA PRO A 245 6.24 -16.51 7.48
C PRO A 245 7.20 -15.33 7.32
N LYS A 246 8.50 -15.62 7.25
CA LYS A 246 9.56 -14.66 6.96
C LYS A 246 9.46 -14.21 5.50
N ILE A 247 8.78 -13.10 5.23
CA ILE A 247 8.60 -12.52 3.89
C ILE A 247 9.60 -11.38 3.68
N GLY A 248 10.63 -11.58 2.83
CA GLY A 248 11.54 -10.51 2.42
C GLY A 248 12.89 -10.98 1.88
N SER A 249 13.56 -10.13 1.10
CA SER A 249 14.96 -10.31 0.68
C SER A 249 15.78 -9.13 1.21
N PRO A 250 16.96 -9.35 1.84
CA PRO A 250 17.81 -8.27 2.38
C PRO A 250 18.25 -7.22 1.34
N LYS A 251 18.13 -7.55 0.04
CA LYS A 251 18.52 -6.69 -1.07
C LYS A 251 17.38 -5.83 -1.63
N ASN A 252 16.15 -5.97 -1.11
CA ASN A 252 15.02 -5.16 -1.56
C ASN A 252 14.97 -3.84 -0.76
N PRO A 253 15.27 -2.68 -1.37
CA PRO A 253 15.29 -1.39 -0.67
C PRO A 253 13.89 -0.95 -0.18
N TYR A 254 12.83 -1.66 -0.57
CA TYR A 254 11.45 -1.40 -0.19
C TYR A 254 10.89 -2.40 0.84
N CYS A 255 11.71 -3.29 1.39
CA CYS A 255 11.28 -4.27 2.38
C CYS A 255 11.09 -3.62 3.77
N ARG A 256 9.88 -3.70 4.33
CA ARG A 256 9.56 -3.17 5.67
C ARG A 256 9.82 -4.16 6.81
N PHE A 257 9.82 -5.46 6.53
CA PHE A 257 9.97 -6.53 7.52
C PHE A 257 10.95 -7.61 7.03
N CYS A 258 12.19 -7.23 6.74
CA CYS A 258 13.21 -8.21 6.37
C CYS A 258 13.79 -8.85 7.64
N PRO A 259 13.86 -10.19 7.73
CA PRO A 259 14.63 -10.86 8.79
C PRO A 259 16.13 -10.61 8.56
N ASP A 260 16.88 -10.47 9.65
CA ASP A 260 18.36 -10.43 9.64
C ASP A 260 18.97 -11.69 9.00
#